data_AF-A0A958P528-F1
#
_entry.id   AF-A0A958P528-F1
#
_cell.length_a   1.000
_cell.length_b   1.000
_cell.length_c   1.000
_cell.angle_alpha   90.00
_cell.angle_beta   90.00
_cell.angle_gamma   90.00
#
_symmetry.space_group_name_H-M   'P 1'
#
loop_
_entity.id
_entity.type
_entity.pdbx_description
1 polymer ?
#
loop_
_entity_poly.entity_id
_entity_poly.type
_entity_poly.pdbx_seq_one_letter_code
_entity_poly.pdbx_strand_id
1 'polypeptide(L)'
;IAQKLNYNKINFIQLTKAERYIGVAAASILARSTMNRWFSKMKLDGLNIHKGASAEVENDAKMIVQNLGGDNLYKFVKQHFKTTKKIFEN
;
A
#
# COMPACT_ATOMS: atom_id res chain seq x y z
N ILE A 1 19.82 17.59 -1.98
CA ILE A 1 20.01 18.48 -0.80
C ILE A 1 19.35 17.77 0.37
N ALA A 2 20.12 17.41 1.41
CA ALA A 2 19.56 16.76 2.59
C ALA A 2 19.10 17.83 3.59
N GLN A 3 17.86 17.72 4.11
CA GLN A 3 17.36 18.65 5.13
C GLN A 3 17.59 18.05 6.52
N LYS A 4 18.17 18.84 7.44
CA LYS A 4 18.42 18.46 8.82
C LYS A 4 17.36 19.12 9.71
N LEU A 5 16.51 18.32 10.36
CA LEU A 5 15.49 18.81 11.29
C LEU A 5 15.93 18.47 12.72
N ASN A 6 15.91 19.44 13.64
CA ASN A 6 16.28 19.23 15.03
C ASN A 6 15.03 19.07 15.89
N TYR A 7 14.64 17.83 16.17
CA TYR A 7 13.77 17.49 17.29
C TYR A 7 14.66 17.08 18.46
N ASN A 8 14.36 17.56 19.66
CA ASN A 8 15.29 17.85 20.77
C ASN A 8 16.29 16.77 21.27
N LYS A 9 16.39 15.57 20.67
CA LYS A 9 17.44 14.56 20.95
C LYS A 9 17.84 13.68 19.74
N ILE A 10 17.34 13.91 18.53
CA ILE A 10 17.56 13.03 17.37
C ILE A 10 17.94 13.85 16.14
N ASN A 11 19.03 13.45 15.47
CA ASN A 11 19.42 14.02 14.19
C ASN A 11 18.58 13.41 13.05
N PHE A 12 17.62 14.17 12.51
CA PHE A 12 16.87 13.76 11.33
C PHE A 12 17.61 14.14 10.06
N ILE A 13 17.84 13.17 9.17
CA ILE A 13 18.43 13.37 7.85
C ILE A 13 17.41 12.95 6.81
N GLN A 14 16.86 13.90 6.06
CA GLN A 14 15.96 13.63 4.93
C GLN A 14 16.72 13.78 3.62
N LEU A 15 16.78 12.74 2.80
CA LEU A 15 17.46 12.76 1.50
C LEU A 15 16.75 11.85 0.49
N THR A 16 16.98 12.08 -0.80
CA THR A 16 16.57 11.15 -1.86
C THR A 16 17.54 9.98 -1.96
N LYS A 17 17.05 8.82 -2.43
CA LYS A 17 17.86 7.58 -2.57
C LYS A 17 18.55 7.15 -1.27
N ALA A 18 17.83 7.24 -0.15
CA ALA A 18 18.33 6.95 1.20
C ALA A 18 18.65 5.46 1.41
N GLU A 19 18.14 4.57 0.56
CA GLU A 19 18.44 3.13 0.54
C GLU A 19 19.93 2.80 0.38
N ARG A 20 20.79 3.79 0.04
CA ARG A 20 22.25 3.63 0.13
C ARG A 20 22.76 3.37 1.56
N TYR A 21 22.01 3.75 2.58
CA TYR A 21 22.33 3.46 3.97
C TYR A 21 21.72 2.11 4.36
N ILE A 22 22.55 1.20 4.88
CA ILE A 22 22.14 -0.18 5.17
C ILE A 22 20.90 -0.27 6.07
N GLY A 23 20.77 0.62 7.07
CA GLY A 23 19.60 0.65 7.94
C GLY A 23 18.31 0.98 7.19
N VAL A 24 18.36 1.90 6.21
CA VAL A 24 17.20 2.28 5.39
C VAL A 24 16.89 1.18 4.37
N ALA A 25 17.92 0.55 3.79
CA ALA A 25 17.76 -0.59 2.89
C ALA A 25 17.06 -1.77 3.60
N ALA A 26 17.55 -2.12 4.80
CA ALA A 26 16.97 -3.17 5.63
C ALA A 26 15.51 -2.86 6.01
N ALA A 27 15.22 -1.62 6.43
CA ALA A 27 13.85 -1.19 6.69
C ALA A 27 12.93 -1.33 5.48
N SER A 28 13.43 -0.98 4.28
CA SER A 28 12.68 -1.08 3.02
C SER A 28 12.37 -2.54 2.65
N ILE A 29 13.32 -3.46 2.88
CA ILE A 29 13.13 -4.91 2.70
C ILE A 29 12.06 -5.43 3.67
N LEU A 30 12.14 -5.07 4.95
CA LEU A 30 11.15 -5.50 5.97
C LEU A 30 9.74 -4.99 5.64
N ALA A 31 9.62 -3.72 5.22
CA ALA A 31 8.35 -3.14 4.78
C ALA A 31 7.78 -3.88 3.57
N ARG A 32 8.59 -4.14 2.54
CA ARG A 32 8.15 -4.87 1.33
C ARG A 32 7.79 -6.33 1.63
N SER A 33 8.56 -6.99 2.50
CA SER A 33 8.29 -8.35 2.97
C SER A 33 6.95 -8.44 3.70
N THR A 34 6.67 -7.47 4.58
CA THR A 34 5.38 -7.38 5.30
C THR A 34 4.21 -7.16 4.34
N MET A 35 4.36 -6.26 3.37
CA MET A 35 3.33 -6.07 2.35
C MET A 35 3.10 -7.36 1.55
N ASN A 36 4.15 -8.04 1.09
CA ASN A 36 4.01 -9.29 0.35
C ASN A 36 3.29 -10.37 1.17
N ARG A 37 3.62 -10.53 2.47
CA ARG A 37 2.91 -11.45 3.37
C ARG A 37 1.43 -11.15 3.45
N TRP A 38 1.03 -9.88 3.53
CA TRP A 38 -0.37 -9.50 3.54
C TRP A 38 -1.10 -9.95 2.26
N PHE A 39 -0.53 -9.71 1.08
CA PHE A 39 -1.10 -10.18 -0.20
C PHE A 39 -1.19 -11.71 -0.27
N SER A 40 -0.15 -12.41 0.19
CA SER A 40 -0.16 -13.89 0.27
C SER A 40 -1.27 -14.39 1.19
N LYS A 41 -1.50 -13.73 2.33
CA LYS A 41 -2.59 -14.06 3.24
C LYS A 41 -3.95 -13.82 2.59
N MET A 42 -4.17 -12.68 1.95
CA MET A 42 -5.43 -12.40 1.23
C MET A 42 -5.72 -13.48 0.18
N LYS A 43 -4.68 -13.93 -0.56
CA LYS A 43 -4.82 -15.02 -1.53
C LYS A 43 -5.24 -16.33 -0.87
N LEU A 44 -4.68 -16.68 0.30
CA LEU A 44 -5.07 -17.87 1.07
C LEU A 44 -6.50 -17.75 1.61
N ASP A 45 -6.92 -16.54 1.97
CA ASP A 45 -8.27 -16.22 2.43
C ASP A 45 -9.28 -16.10 1.24
N GLY A 46 -8.88 -16.48 0.02
CA GLY A 46 -9.75 -16.51 -1.18
C GLY A 46 -9.80 -15.20 -1.99
N LEU A 47 -9.07 -14.17 -1.58
CA LEU A 47 -9.01 -12.87 -2.25
C LEU A 47 -7.68 -12.72 -3.00
N ASN A 48 -7.65 -13.17 -4.25
CA ASN A 48 -6.48 -13.00 -5.12
C ASN A 48 -6.45 -11.60 -5.74
N ILE A 49 -5.90 -10.64 -4.99
CA ILE A 49 -5.83 -9.23 -5.37
C ILE A 49 -4.47 -8.84 -5.98
N HIS A 50 -4.50 -8.01 -7.01
CA HIS A 50 -3.34 -7.51 -7.73
C HIS A 50 -2.74 -6.29 -7.02
N LYS A 51 -1.42 -6.09 -7.23
CA LYS A 51 -0.67 -4.94 -6.70
C LYS A 51 -0.69 -3.80 -7.72
N GLY A 52 -0.69 -2.56 -7.23
CA GLY A 52 -0.60 -1.37 -8.07
C GLY A 52 -1.94 -0.69 -8.27
N ALA A 53 -2.20 -0.23 -9.48
CA ALA A 53 -3.42 0.50 -9.85
C ALA A 53 -3.83 0.24 -11.32
N SER A 54 -3.60 -0.97 -11.80
CA SER A 54 -3.97 -1.38 -13.16
C SER A 54 -5.47 -1.69 -13.28
N ALA A 55 -5.93 -2.02 -14.49
CA ALA A 55 -7.34 -2.38 -14.72
C ALA A 55 -7.75 -3.64 -13.95
N GLU A 56 -6.81 -4.57 -13.72
CA GLU A 56 -7.03 -5.76 -12.91
C GLU A 56 -7.37 -5.41 -11.45
N VAL A 57 -6.78 -4.34 -10.89
CA VAL A 57 -7.11 -3.85 -9.54
C VAL A 57 -8.53 -3.29 -9.49
N GLU A 58 -9.02 -2.69 -10.58
CA GLU A 58 -10.43 -2.26 -10.68
C GLU A 58 -11.36 -3.48 -10.68
N ASN A 59 -11.00 -4.56 -11.38
CA ASN A 59 -11.77 -5.81 -11.37
C ASN A 59 -11.78 -6.47 -9.99
N ASP A 60 -10.63 -6.49 -9.30
CA ASP A 60 -10.53 -7.01 -7.94
C ASP A 60 -11.44 -6.23 -6.97
N ALA A 61 -11.48 -4.89 -7.09
CA ALA A 61 -12.35 -4.06 -6.27
C ALA A 61 -13.84 -4.35 -6.53
N LYS A 62 -14.24 -4.53 -7.80
CA LYS A 62 -15.61 -4.95 -8.16
C LYS A 62 -15.96 -6.32 -7.56
N MET A 63 -15.04 -7.28 -7.65
CA MET A 63 -15.21 -8.61 -7.06
C MET A 63 -15.38 -8.52 -5.53
N ILE A 64 -14.61 -7.67 -4.84
CA ILE A 64 -14.75 -7.45 -3.40
C ILE A 64 -16.12 -6.87 -3.05
N VAL A 65 -16.60 -5.88 -3.80
CA VAL A 65 -17.95 -5.32 -3.59
C VAL A 65 -19.02 -6.38 -3.78
N GLN A 66 -18.90 -7.22 -4.82
CA GLN A 66 -19.86 -8.30 -5.10
C GLN A 66 -19.87 -9.37 -3.99
N ASN A 67 -18.70 -9.77 -3.48
CA ASN A 67 -18.59 -10.87 -2.53
C ASN A 67 -18.78 -10.44 -1.06
N LEU A 68 -18.35 -9.24 -0.70
CA LEU A 68 -18.28 -8.76 0.69
C LEU A 68 -19.16 -7.53 0.95
N GLY A 69 -19.78 -6.95 -0.08
CA GLY A 69 -20.59 -5.74 0.00
C GLY A 69 -19.77 -4.44 -0.11
N GLY A 70 -20.42 -3.38 -0.63
CA GLY A 70 -19.80 -2.07 -0.84
C GLY A 70 -19.25 -1.44 0.43
N ASP A 71 -19.96 -1.58 1.54
CA ASP A 71 -19.55 -1.07 2.85
C ASP A 71 -18.26 -1.72 3.37
N ASN A 72 -17.86 -2.89 2.88
CA ASN A 72 -16.61 -3.52 3.30
C ASN A 72 -15.41 -3.15 2.43
N LEU A 73 -15.61 -2.45 1.31
CA LEU A 73 -14.53 -2.13 0.37
C LEU A 73 -13.42 -1.27 1.00
N TYR A 74 -13.77 -0.37 1.93
CA TYR A 74 -12.81 0.54 2.57
C TYR A 74 -11.69 -0.19 3.33
N LYS A 75 -11.91 -1.46 3.72
CA LYS A 75 -10.91 -2.29 4.40
C LYS A 75 -9.79 -2.74 3.47
N PHE A 76 -10.00 -2.68 2.15
CA PHE A 76 -9.10 -3.20 1.13
C PHE A 76 -8.50 -2.11 0.22
N VAL A 77 -9.09 -0.91 0.20
CA VAL A 77 -8.71 0.15 -0.76
C VAL A 77 -8.29 1.45 -0.08
N LYS A 78 -7.51 2.26 -0.80
CA LYS A 78 -7.29 3.66 -0.44
C LYS A 78 -8.41 4.50 -1.05
N GLN A 79 -9.34 4.96 -0.21
CA GLN A 79 -10.60 5.57 -0.66
C GLN A 79 -10.44 6.77 -1.61
N HIS A 80 -9.37 7.55 -1.45
CA HIS A 80 -9.13 8.75 -2.27
C HIS A 80 -8.57 8.44 -3.68
N PHE A 81 -8.29 7.17 -4.02
CA PHE A 81 -7.74 6.81 -5.32
C PHE A 81 -8.81 6.90 -6.41
N LYS A 82 -8.40 7.32 -7.62
CA LYS A 82 -9.27 7.34 -8.82
C LYS A 82 -9.91 5.96 -9.09
N THR A 83 -9.14 4.89 -8.87
CA THR A 83 -9.61 3.50 -8.96
C THR A 83 -10.85 3.27 -8.08
N THR A 84 -10.84 3.75 -6.83
CA THR A 84 -11.98 3.59 -5.91
C THR A 84 -13.16 4.46 -6.32
N LYS A 85 -12.92 5.70 -6.75
CA LYS A 85 -13.98 6.59 -7.27
C LYS A 85 -14.78 5.95 -8.40
N LYS A 86 -14.10 5.33 -9.37
CA LYS A 86 -14.73 4.60 -10.48
C LYS A 86 -15.65 3.45 -10.04
N ILE A 87 -15.50 2.93 -8.82
CA ILE A 87 -16.37 1.85 -8.30
C ILE A 87 -17.70 2.40 -7.80
N PHE A 88 -17.73 3.63 -7.28
CA PHE A 88 -18.92 4.25 -6.68
C PHE A 88 -19.59 5.29 -7.57
N GLU A 89 -18.86 5.85 -8.55
CA GLU A 89 -19.36 6.88 -9.47
C GLU A 89 -20.01 6.30 -10.74
N ASN A 90 -20.04 4.96 -10.90
CA ASN A 90 -20.70 4.26 -12.01
C ASN A 90 -21.90 3.47 -11.53
#